data_AF-T0Z704-F1
#
_entry.id   AF-T0Z704-F1
#
_cell.length_a   1.000
_cell.length_b   1.000
_cell.length_c   1.000
_cell.angle_alpha   90.00
_cell.angle_beta   90.00
_cell.angle_gamma   90.00
#
_symmetry.space_group_name_H-M   'P 1'
#
loop_
_entity.id
_entity.type
_entity.pdbx_description
1 polymer ?
#
loop_
_entity_poly.entity_id
_entity_poly.type
_entity_poly.pdbx_seq_one_letter_code
_entity_poly.pdbx_strand_id
1 'polypeptide(L)'
;MRPKGYLAGPSAASRSMTIVRAKAPLRISFAGGGTDVSPYPEERGGAVLNCTISRYVYATLEATPPEDGSVSVTSLDYNLSVNYAKP
;
A
#
# COMPACT_ATOMS: atom_id res chain seq x y z
N MET A 1 -20.51 -39.06 38.77
CA MET A 1 -20.09 -37.67 39.05
C MET A 1 -18.85 -37.37 38.22
N ARG A 2 -18.96 -36.52 37.18
CA ARG A 2 -17.82 -35.96 36.42
C ARG A 2 -17.72 -34.46 36.77
N PRO A 3 -16.51 -33.89 36.94
CA PRO A 3 -16.37 -32.50 37.33
C PRO A 3 -16.80 -31.54 36.20
N LYS A 4 -17.44 -30.44 36.59
CA LYS A 4 -17.74 -29.29 35.72
C LYS A 4 -16.43 -28.59 35.37
N GLY A 5 -15.99 -28.71 34.12
CA GLY A 5 -14.86 -27.98 33.56
C GLY A 5 -15.36 -26.83 32.69
N TYR A 6 -15.00 -25.62 33.11
CA TYR A 6 -15.01 -24.32 32.43
C TYR A 6 -15.64 -24.24 31.03
N LEU A 7 -16.61 -23.33 30.88
CA LEU A 7 -17.04 -22.79 29.60
C LEU A 7 -15.79 -22.27 28.87
N ALA A 8 -15.50 -22.83 27.69
CA ALA A 8 -14.68 -22.12 26.72
C ALA A 8 -15.42 -20.81 26.45
N GLY A 9 -14.90 -19.70 27.00
CA GLY A 9 -15.32 -18.37 26.58
C GLY A 9 -15.18 -18.27 25.07
N PRO A 10 -15.95 -17.40 24.40
CA PRO A 10 -15.86 -17.26 22.96
C PRO A 10 -14.40 -17.01 22.61
N SER A 11 -13.78 -17.98 21.92
CA SER A 11 -12.52 -17.76 21.23
C SER A 11 -12.77 -16.53 20.38
N ALA A 12 -12.17 -15.40 20.78
CA ALA A 12 -12.26 -14.15 20.07
C ALA A 12 -11.89 -14.48 18.62
N ALA A 13 -12.91 -14.41 17.76
CA ALA A 13 -12.86 -14.90 16.41
C ALA A 13 -11.54 -14.52 15.77
N SER A 14 -10.89 -15.48 15.11
CA SER A 14 -9.79 -15.19 14.19
C SER A 14 -10.32 -14.19 13.17
N ARG A 15 -10.12 -12.90 13.45
CA ARG A 15 -10.56 -11.82 12.59
C ARG A 15 -9.69 -11.93 11.36
N SER A 16 -10.33 -12.21 10.23
CA SER A 16 -9.70 -12.26 8.92
C SER A 16 -9.07 -10.90 8.63
N MET A 17 -7.78 -10.75 8.95
CA MET A 17 -6.97 -9.64 8.50
C MET A 17 -6.88 -9.73 6.98
N THR A 18 -7.57 -8.82 6.30
CA THR A 18 -7.50 -8.78 4.84
C THR A 18 -6.19 -8.12 4.45
N ILE A 19 -5.30 -8.89 3.84
CA ILE A 19 -4.01 -8.40 3.35
C ILE A 19 -4.11 -8.28 1.83
N VAL A 20 -3.90 -7.07 1.32
CA VAL A 20 -3.81 -6.78 -0.12
C VAL A 20 -2.38 -6.38 -0.43
N ARG A 21 -1.78 -7.04 -1.43
CA ARG A 21 -0.43 -6.73 -1.90
C ARG A 21 -0.48 -6.30 -3.35
N ALA A 22 0.23 -5.22 -3.65
CA ALA A 22 0.37 -4.68 -4.99
C ALA A 22 1.86 -4.46 -5.32
N LYS A 23 2.18 -4.50 -6.60
CA LYS A 23 3.47 -4.08 -7.12
C LYS A 23 3.29 -3.27 -8.40
N ALA A 24 4.08 -2.22 -8.57
CA ALA A 24 4.12 -1.41 -9.79
C ALA A 24 5.53 -1.48 -10.40
N PRO A 25 5.67 -1.72 -11.71
CA PRO A 25 6.99 -1.78 -12.34
C PRO A 25 7.61 -0.38 -12.48
N LEU A 26 8.93 -0.31 -12.30
CA LEU A 26 9.72 0.87 -12.65
C LEU A 26 9.84 0.99 -14.17
N ARG A 27 10.13 2.20 -14.67
CA ARG A 27 10.30 2.48 -16.10
C ARG A 27 11.64 3.15 -16.39
N ILE A 28 12.14 2.94 -17.61
CA ILE A 28 13.24 3.69 -18.21
C ILE A 28 12.67 4.51 -19.37
N SER A 29 13.00 5.80 -19.40
CA SER A 29 12.68 6.67 -20.54
C SER A 29 13.82 6.64 -21.54
N PHE A 30 13.51 6.34 -22.81
CA PHE A 30 14.49 6.31 -23.89
C PHE A 30 14.58 7.65 -24.63
N ALA A 31 13.44 8.32 -24.83
CA ALA A 31 13.37 9.60 -25.54
C ALA A 31 12.16 10.43 -25.09
N GLY A 32 12.23 11.73 -25.33
CA GLY A 32 11.13 12.67 -25.05
C GLY A 32 10.97 13.05 -23.57
N GLY A 33 11.92 12.68 -22.71
CA GLY A 33 11.86 13.03 -21.27
C GLY A 33 11.77 14.55 -21.07
N GLY A 34 10.82 14.98 -20.25
CA GLY A 34 10.57 16.41 -19.97
C GLY A 34 9.54 17.03 -20.90
N THR A 35 9.24 16.43 -22.06
CA THR A 35 8.16 16.92 -22.94
C THR A 35 6.77 16.67 -22.33
N ASP A 36 6.68 15.81 -21.32
CA ASP A 36 5.49 15.52 -20.52
C ASP A 36 5.34 16.45 -19.30
N VAL A 37 6.23 17.42 -19.12
CA VAL A 37 6.22 18.35 -17.99
C VAL A 37 5.79 19.73 -18.45
N SER A 38 4.78 20.30 -17.79
CA SER A 38 4.31 21.66 -18.05
C SER A 38 5.45 22.69 -17.94
N PRO A 39 5.48 23.72 -18.81
CA PRO A 39 4.44 24.13 -19.77
C PRO A 39 4.59 23.52 -21.18
N TYR A 40 5.55 22.63 -21.41
CA TYR A 40 5.88 22.14 -22.74
C TYR A 40 4.73 21.41 -23.47
N PRO A 41 4.04 20.42 -22.86
CA PRO A 41 2.98 19.68 -23.55
C PRO A 41 1.78 20.57 -23.93
N GLU A 42 1.50 21.62 -23.16
CA GLU A 42 0.42 22.57 -23.47
C GLU A 42 0.75 23.45 -24.68
N GLU A 43 2.02 23.83 -24.86
CA GLU A 43 2.44 24.75 -25.91
C GLU A 43 2.84 24.09 -27.22
N ARG A 44 3.31 22.84 -27.17
CA ARG A 44 3.97 22.15 -28.29
C ARG A 44 3.50 20.71 -28.51
N GLY A 45 2.72 20.15 -27.59
CA GLY A 45 2.44 18.72 -27.52
C GLY A 45 3.62 17.94 -26.94
N GLY A 46 3.33 16.96 -26.08
CA GLY A 46 4.33 16.13 -25.41
C GLY A 46 4.26 14.67 -25.86
N ALA A 47 5.41 14.01 -25.99
CA ALA A 47 5.47 12.59 -26.31
C ALA A 47 6.73 11.97 -25.69
N VAL A 48 6.55 10.86 -24.96
CA VAL A 48 7.64 10.14 -24.29
C VAL A 48 7.67 8.69 -24.78
N LEU A 49 8.85 8.21 -25.17
CA LEU A 49 9.09 6.78 -25.42
C LEU A 49 9.75 6.17 -24.18
N ASN A 50 9.08 5.22 -23.53
CA ASN A 50 9.58 4.53 -22.35
C ASN A 50 9.16 3.05 -22.34
N CYS A 51 9.76 2.25 -21.46
CA CYS A 51 9.26 0.90 -21.16
C CYS A 51 9.45 0.56 -19.68
N THR A 52 8.64 -0.39 -19.20
CA THR A 52 8.79 -0.97 -17.87
C THR A 52 9.93 -1.98 -17.82
N ILE A 53 10.64 -2.04 -16.70
CA ILE A 53 11.69 -3.04 -16.45
C ILE A 53 11.27 -4.00 -15.33
N SER A 54 12.00 -5.11 -15.17
CA SER A 54 11.77 -6.12 -14.13
C SER A 54 12.25 -5.69 -12.73
N ARG A 55 11.98 -4.43 -12.37
CA ARG A 55 12.19 -3.82 -11.05
C ARG A 55 10.85 -3.22 -10.62
N TYR A 56 10.53 -3.28 -9.33
CA TYR A 56 9.20 -2.95 -8.84
C TYR A 56 9.25 -2.15 -7.54
N VAL A 57 8.23 -1.32 -7.34
CA VAL A 57 7.83 -0.78 -6.03
C VAL A 57 6.73 -1.67 -5.47
N TYR A 58 6.71 -1.86 -4.16
CA TYR A 58 5.75 -2.73 -3.49
C TYR A 58 4.93 -1.94 -2.49
N ALA A 59 3.64 -2.30 -2.37
CA ALA A 59 2.75 -1.79 -1.35
C ALA A 59 1.98 -2.95 -0.72
N THR A 60 1.88 -2.96 0.60
CA THR A 60 1.05 -3.90 1.35
C THR A 60 0.05 -3.10 2.17
N LEU A 61 -1.22 -3.43 2.00
CA LEU A 61 -2.31 -2.89 2.80
C LEU A 61 -2.82 -4.00 3.71
N GLU A 62 -2.80 -3.76 5.01
CA GLU A 62 -3.37 -4.64 6.01
C GLU A 62 -4.62 -3.96 6.55
N ALA A 63 -5.79 -4.51 6.23
CA ALA A 63 -7.06 -3.98 6.73
C ALA A 63 -7.22 -4.36 8.20
N THR A 64 -7.18 -3.36 9.07
CA THR A 64 -7.51 -3.50 10.48
C THR A 64 -9.02 -3.40 10.69
N PRO A 65 -9.56 -3.96 11.78
CA PRO A 65 -10.97 -3.83 12.11
C PRO A 65 -11.39 -2.36 12.26
N PRO A 66 -12.62 -1.98 11.86
CA PRO A 66 -13.10 -0.59 11.92
C PRO A 66 -13.03 0.05 13.31
N GLU A 67 -13.10 -0.75 14.38
CA GLU A 67 -12.98 -0.28 15.76
C GLU A 67 -11.60 0.26 16.14
N ASP A 68 -10.52 -0.20 15.49
CA ASP A 68 -9.18 0.30 15.78
C ASP A 68 -9.02 1.74 15.28
N GLY A 69 -9.76 2.12 14.22
CA GLY A 69 -9.89 3.49 13.68
C GLY A 69 -8.58 4.20 13.32
N SER A 70 -7.46 3.53 13.50
CA SER A 70 -6.10 4.04 13.37
C SER A 70 -5.53 3.62 12.03
N VAL A 71 -4.71 4.50 11.46
CA VAL A 71 -4.03 4.26 10.20
C VAL A 71 -2.54 4.39 10.44
N SER A 72 -1.79 3.33 10.16
CA SER A 72 -0.33 3.36 10.14
C SER A 72 0.17 3.35 8.71
N VAL A 73 1.13 4.23 8.41
CA VAL A 73 1.81 4.29 7.11
C VAL A 73 3.29 4.08 7.36
N THR A 74 3.84 3.03 6.78
CA THR A 74 5.27 2.69 6.88
C THR A 74 5.92 2.73 5.51
N SER A 75 6.99 3.52 5.40
CA SER A 75 7.87 3.57 4.25
C SER A 75 9.18 2.85 4.59
N LEU A 76 9.42 1.73 3.93
CA LEU A 76 10.64 0.93 4.14
C LEU A 76 11.88 1.63 3.58
N ASP A 77 11.74 2.31 2.44
CA ASP A 77 12.86 2.97 1.74
C ASP A 77 13.36 4.21 2.50
N TYR A 78 12.45 4.90 3.20
CA TYR A 78 12.79 6.07 4.03
C TYR A 78 12.93 5.73 5.51
N ASN A 79 12.73 4.46 5.89
CA ASN A 79 12.71 4.01 7.28
C ASN A 79 11.82 4.90 8.18
N LEU A 80 10.61 5.20 7.72
CA LEU A 80 9.68 6.13 8.37
C LEU A 80 8.35 5.43 8.64
N SER A 81 7.84 5.57 9.87
CA SER A 81 6.50 5.14 10.24
C SER A 81 5.73 6.29 10.87
N VAL A 82 4.50 6.53 10.37
CA VAL A 82 3.60 7.55 10.90
C VAL A 82 2.28 6.88 11.27
N ASN A 83 1.79 7.19 12.47
CA ASN A 83 0.52 6.69 12.97
C ASN A 83 -0.47 7.84 13.10
N TYR A 84 -1.65 7.66 12.51
CA TYR A 84 -2.76 8.58 12.59
C TYR A 84 -3.86 7.96 13.45
N ALA A 85 -4.30 8.69 14.46
CA ALA A 85 -5.50 8.34 15.21
C ALA A 85 -6.74 8.69 14.38
N LYS A 86 -7.87 8.09 14.76
CA LYS A 86 -9.17 8.47 14.22
C LYS A 86 -9.40 9.99 14.42
N PRO A 87 -9.87 10.73 13.41
CA PRO A 87 -10.25 12.15 13.59
C PRO A 87 -11.38 12.30 14.61
#